data_AF-A0A940BRL3-F1
#
_entry.id   AF-A0A940BRL3-F1
#
_cell.length_a   1.000
_cell.length_b   1.000
_cell.length_c   1.000
_cell.angle_alpha   90.00
_cell.angle_beta   90.00
_cell.angle_gamma   90.00
#
_symmetry.space_group_name_H-M   'P 1'
#
loop_
_entity.id
_entity.type
_entity.pdbx_description
1 polymer ?
#
loop_
_entity_poly.entity_id
_entity_poly.type
_entity_poly.pdbx_seq_one_letter_code
_entity_poly.pdbx_strand_id
1 'polypeptide(L)' 'MPRWAHCPECGKTMQRIDEDTFYCPFCSYEEDDNEEGIDVYEAAQIWASNGKDEDYTFGYSVSELEDAL' A
#
# COMPACT_ATOMS: atom_id res chain seq x y z
N MET A 1 31.23 -3.47 14.03
CA MET A 1 30.10 -3.69 13.12
C MET A 1 29.13 -2.53 13.31
N PRO A 2 28.84 -1.70 12.30
CA PRO A 2 27.92 -0.58 12.49
C PRO A 2 26.49 -1.08 12.80
N ARG A 3 25.80 -0.35 13.68
CA ARG A 3 24.44 -0.69 14.17
C ARG A 3 23.35 -0.65 13.09
N TRP A 4 23.62 -0.02 11.95
CA TRP A 4 22.67 0.12 10.83
C TRP A 4 22.54 -1.13 9.95
N ALA A 5 23.38 -2.16 10.15
CA ALA A 5 23.31 -3.39 9.35
C ALA A 5 22.16 -4.33 9.74
N HIS A 6 21.39 -4.02 10.79
CA HIS A 6 20.28 -4.84 11.27
C HIS A 6 18.99 -4.03 11.32
N CYS A 7 17.90 -4.62 10.85
CA CYS A 7 16.58 -4.00 10.90
C CYS A 7 16.13 -3.83 12.37
N PRO A 8 15.62 -2.65 12.77
CA PRO A 8 15.18 -2.40 14.14
C PRO A 8 13.93 -3.20 14.54
N GLU A 9 13.15 -3.69 13.58
CA GLU A 9 11.90 -4.42 13.83
C GLU A 9 12.11 -5.93 13.91
N CYS A 10 12.77 -6.53 12.91
CA CYS A 10 12.99 -7.97 12.86
C CYS A 10 14.39 -8.42 13.33
N GLY A 11 15.32 -7.49 13.60
CA GLY A 11 16.68 -7.80 14.05
C GLY A 11 17.55 -8.54 13.02
N LYS A 12 17.04 -8.74 11.80
CA LYS A 12 17.74 -9.42 10.69
C LYS A 12 18.66 -8.45 9.95
N THR A 13 19.69 -8.99 9.32
CA THR A 13 20.63 -8.19 8.54
C THR A 13 19.93 -7.57 7.33
N MET A 14 20.09 -6.25 7.16
CA MET A 14 19.53 -5.51 6.03
C MET A 14 20.38 -5.74 4.77
N GLN A 15 19.71 -5.77 3.61
CA GLN A 15 20.34 -5.86 2.30
C GLN A 15 20.59 -4.45 1.77
N ARG A 16 21.80 -4.20 1.26
CA ARG A 16 22.13 -2.92 0.64
C ARG A 16 21.71 -2.93 -0.83
N ILE A 17 20.90 -1.96 -1.23
CA ILE A 17 20.43 -1.83 -2.63
C ILE A 17 21.16 -0.71 -3.37
N ASP A 18 21.50 0.38 -2.69
CA ASP A 18 22.26 1.51 -3.24
C ASP A 18 23.40 1.93 -2.32
N GLU A 19 24.14 2.99 -2.67
CA GLU A 19 25.31 3.46 -1.91
C GLU A 19 24.98 3.78 -0.44
N ASP A 20 23.78 4.33 -0.17
CA ASP A 20 23.29 4.66 1.17
C ASP A 20 21.91 4.06 1.51
N THR A 21 21.32 3.28 0.59
CA THR A 21 19.98 2.70 0.80
C THR A 21 20.05 1.24 1.23
N PHE A 22 19.39 0.95 2.35
CA PHE A 22 19.30 -0.38 2.94
C PHE A 22 17.84 -0.81 3.07
N TYR A 23 17.57 -2.04 2.67
CA TYR A 23 16.23 -2.61 2.58
C TYR A 23 16.18 -3.92 3.36
N CYS A 24 15.08 -4.18 4.07
CA CYS A 24 14.88 -5.45 4.76
C CYS A 24 13.89 -6.32 3.97
N PRO A 25 14.34 -7.37 3.26
CA PRO A 25 13.46 -8.22 2.45
C PRO A 25 12.48 -9.07 3.29
N PHE A 26 12.70 -9.14 4.60
CA PHE A 26 11.83 -9.90 5.52
C PHE A 26 10.77 -9.02 6.19
N CYS A 27 11.09 -7.76 6.46
CA CYS A 27 10.15 -6.81 7.03
C CYS A 27 9.31 -6.12 5.93
N SER A 28 9.81 -6.02 4.69
CA SER A 28 9.04 -5.49 3.56
C SER A 28 8.12 -6.50 2.86
N TYR A 29 8.08 -7.76 3.31
CA TYR A 29 7.12 -8.75 2.77
C TYR A 29 5.73 -8.66 3.42
N GLU A 30 5.54 -7.74 4.37
CA GLU A 30 4.26 -7.44 5.00
C GLU A 30 3.89 -5.95 4.85
N GLU A 31 4.49 -5.27 3.86
CA GLU A 31 4.07 -3.94 3.43
C GLU A 31 3.76 -4.02 1.93
N ASP A 32 2.78 -4.86 1.60
CA ASP A 32 1.89 -4.62 0.44
C ASP A 32 0.81 -3.59 0.83
N ASP A 33 1.12 -2.68 1.77
CA ASP A 33 0.49 -1.37 1.82
C ASP A 33 1.24 -0.48 0.82
N ASN A 34 1.23 -0.86 -0.46
CA ASN A 34 1.34 0.12 -1.51
C ASN A 34 0.01 0.90 -1.52
N GLU A 35 -0.15 1.74 -0.48
CA GLU A 35 -1.17 2.78 -0.29
C GLU A 35 -0.96 3.91 -1.33
N GLU A 36 -0.73 3.54 -2.59
CA GLU A 36 -0.97 4.39 -3.77
C GLU A 36 -2.18 3.87 -4.58
N GLY A 37 -2.78 2.74 -4.18
CA GLY A 37 -4.08 2.27 -4.65
C GLY A 37 -5.16 2.59 -3.62
N ILE A 38 -6.18 3.37 -4.02
CA ILE A 38 -7.33 3.60 -3.15
C ILE A 38 -8.07 2.28 -2.88
N ASP A 39 -8.41 2.02 -1.62
CA ASP A 39 -9.18 0.85 -1.25
C ASP A 39 -10.63 0.97 -1.77
N VAL A 40 -11.38 -0.15 -1.78
CA VAL A 40 -12.77 -0.18 -2.29
C VAL A 40 -13.67 0.82 -1.55
N TYR A 41 -13.46 1.01 -0.25
CA TYR A 41 -14.24 1.90 0.58
C TYR A 41 -13.90 3.38 0.32
N GLU A 42 -12.62 3.72 0.13
CA GLU A 42 -12.21 5.05 -0.35
C GLU A 42 -12.74 5.33 -1.76
N ALA A 43 -12.61 4.36 -2.67
CA ALA A 43 -13.15 4.46 -4.03
C ALA A 43 -14.68 4.66 -4.01
N ALA A 44 -15.40 3.94 -3.14
CA ALA A 44 -16.85 4.02 -3.01
C ALA A 44 -17.31 5.39 -2.48
N GLN A 45 -16.60 5.96 -1.51
CA GLN A 45 -16.90 7.30 -1.00
C GLN A 45 -16.65 8.40 -2.03
N ILE A 46 -15.57 8.29 -2.81
CA ILE A 46 -15.28 9.22 -3.90
C ILE A 46 -16.33 9.06 -5.00
N TRP A 47 -16.67 7.84 -5.38
CA TRP A 47 -17.71 7.52 -6.37
C TRP A 47 -19.08 8.08 -5.96
N ALA A 48 -19.51 7.85 -4.71
CA ALA A 48 -20.76 8.39 -4.18
C ALA A 48 -20.77 9.94 -4.13
N SER A 49 -19.63 10.55 -3.79
CA SER A 49 -19.48 12.01 -3.75
C SER A 49 -19.45 12.66 -5.13
N ASN A 50 -19.04 11.92 -6.17
CA ASN A 50 -19.03 12.37 -7.57
C ASN A 50 -20.35 12.04 -8.31
N GLY A 51 -21.37 11.55 -7.60
CA GLY A 51 -22.69 11.30 -8.19
C GLY A 51 -22.86 9.92 -8.82
N LYS A 52 -22.07 8.92 -8.37
CA LYS A 52 -22.09 7.54 -8.86
C LYS A 52 -21.74 7.41 -10.35
N ASP A 53 -20.79 8.20 -10.80
CA ASP A 53 -20.37 8.22 -12.19
C ASP A 53 -19.47 7.01 -12.54
N GLU A 54 -19.68 6.39 -13.70
CA GLU A 54 -18.98 5.18 -14.15
C GLU A 54 -17.48 5.42 -14.37
N ASP A 55 -17.07 6.65 -14.67
CA ASP A 55 -15.66 7.04 -14.85
C ASP A 55 -14.90 7.15 -13.51
N TYR A 56 -15.61 7.23 -12.38
CA TYR A 56 -15.05 7.32 -11.02
C TYR A 56 -15.12 5.99 -10.28
N THR A 57 -15.17 4.88 -11.01
CA THR A 57 -15.17 3.53 -10.43
C THR A 57 -13.77 3.05 -10.05
N PHE A 58 -12.72 3.81 -10.40
CA PHE A 58 -11.31 3.55 -10.06
C PHE A 58 -10.83 2.11 -10.34
N GLY A 59 -11.48 1.41 -11.28
CA GLY A 59 -11.18 0.03 -11.63
C GLY A 59 -11.98 -1.04 -10.87
N TYR A 60 -12.84 -0.64 -9.93
CA TYR A 60 -13.78 -1.51 -9.23
C TYR A 60 -15.13 -1.61 -9.96
N SER A 61 -15.90 -2.66 -9.72
CA SER A 61 -17.26 -2.74 -10.26
C SER A 61 -18.22 -1.86 -9.44
N VAL A 62 -19.24 -1.31 -10.10
CA VAL A 62 -20.33 -0.56 -9.43
C VAL A 62 -20.93 -1.35 -8.26
N SER A 63 -21.07 -2.66 -8.42
CA SER A 63 -21.55 -3.57 -7.37
C SER A 63 -20.63 -3.64 -6.15
N GLU A 64 -19.30 -3.60 -6.33
CA GLU A 64 -18.34 -3.59 -5.21
C GLU A 64 -18.37 -2.24 -4.49
N LEU A 65 -18.55 -1.15 -5.24
CA LEU A 65 -18.67 0.19 -4.66
C LEU A 65 -20.01 0.38 -3.93
N GLU A 66 -21.11 -0.23 -4.38
CA GLU A 66 -22.39 -0.22 -3.68
C GLU A 66 -22.41 -1.12 -2.43
N ASP A 67 -21.68 -2.24 -2.43
CA ASP A 67 -21.53 -3.11 -1.24
C ASP A 67 -20.68 -2.43 -0.16
N ALA A 68 -19.76 -1.55 -0.56
CA ALA A 68 -18.88 -0.80 0.33
C ALA A 68 -19.48 0.52 0.87
N LEU A 69 -20.66 0.95 0.40
CA LEU A 69 -21.39 2.14 0.89
C LEU A 69 -22.35 1.83 2.05
#